data_AF-A0A958D199-F1
#
_entry.id   AF-A0A958D199-F1
#
_cell.length_a   1.000
_cell.length_b   1.000
_cell.length_c   1.000
_cell.angle_alpha   90.00
_cell.angle_beta   90.00
_cell.angle_gamma   90.00
#
_symmetry.space_group_name_H-M   'P 1'
#
loop_
_entity.id
_entity.type
_entity.pdbx_description
1 polymer ?
#
loop_
_entity_poly.entity_id
_entity_poly.type
_entity_poly.pdbx_seq_one_letter_code
_entity_poly.pdbx_strand_id
1 'polypeptide(L)'
;EDGMVVDRIWLSTSSSAVANGNSGSGPAESACGPAPTPTPSPWVSQDIGSVAIAGSSTLNSGVHTVTGSGADIWGTADGFRFVYLPLTGNGTVTARVTSQTKPDVWSKAGVMIRESLAANARHVMAVVSGSNGVRMQYRSTAGSSSSDISGGSGDVPVWVRVTRSGNTFTTYRSADGVTWTQMGSTSIAMGSATYVGLAVTSHTNSATSTATFSNVTVTP
;
A
#
# COMPACT_ATOMS: atom_id res chain seq x y z
N GLU A 1 -13.18 -52.64 -50.11
CA GLU A 1 -14.59 -52.77 -50.51
C GLU A 1 -15.38 -52.07 -49.42
N ASP A 2 -16.00 -50.91 -49.56
CA ASP A 2 -16.51 -50.19 -50.74
C ASP A 2 -16.82 -48.71 -50.34
N GLY A 3 -16.84 -47.80 -51.32
CA GLY A 3 -17.50 -46.46 -51.31
C GLY A 3 -17.00 -45.38 -50.32
N MET A 4 -16.21 -44.36 -50.67
CA MET A 4 -16.37 -43.24 -51.63
C MET A 4 -17.36 -42.11 -51.19
N VAL A 5 -16.82 -40.88 -51.30
CA VAL A 5 -17.44 -39.56 -51.54
C VAL A 5 -17.89 -38.67 -50.37
N VAL A 6 -17.33 -37.46 -50.44
CA VAL A 6 -17.55 -36.22 -49.69
C VAL A 6 -18.73 -35.46 -50.31
N ASP A 7 -19.61 -34.84 -49.52
CA ASP A 7 -20.25 -33.61 -50.00
C ASP A 7 -20.59 -32.63 -48.87
N ARG A 8 -20.28 -31.35 -49.14
CA ARG A 8 -20.57 -30.20 -48.29
C ARG A 8 -21.93 -29.64 -48.70
N ILE A 9 -22.75 -29.17 -47.77
CA ILE A 9 -23.64 -28.02 -48.04
C ILE A 9 -24.04 -27.36 -46.71
N TRP A 10 -23.80 -26.05 -46.66
CA TRP A 10 -24.36 -25.12 -45.69
C TRP A 10 -25.71 -24.64 -46.22
N LEU A 11 -26.74 -24.53 -45.38
CA LEU A 11 -27.83 -23.59 -45.66
C LEU A 11 -28.32 -22.94 -44.36
N SER A 12 -28.14 -21.63 -44.29
CA SER A 12 -28.80 -20.71 -43.38
C SER A 12 -30.25 -20.50 -43.81
N THR A 13 -31.18 -20.36 -42.86
CA THR A 13 -32.34 -19.49 -43.07
C THR A 13 -32.69 -18.74 -41.78
N SER A 14 -32.68 -17.43 -41.95
CA SER A 14 -33.29 -16.37 -41.16
C SER A 14 -34.70 -16.67 -40.66
N SER A 15 -35.10 -16.09 -39.53
CA SER A 15 -35.96 -14.90 -39.53
C SER A 15 -36.57 -14.58 -38.17
N SER A 16 -36.53 -13.28 -37.86
CA SER A 16 -37.51 -12.45 -37.12
C SER A 16 -37.79 -12.74 -35.64
N ALA A 17 -37.33 -11.78 -34.83
CA ALA A 17 -37.81 -11.49 -33.49
C ALA A 17 -39.26 -10.95 -33.52
N VAL A 18 -40.05 -11.36 -32.53
CA VAL A 18 -41.20 -10.60 -32.01
C VAL A 18 -41.08 -10.61 -30.48
N ALA A 19 -40.96 -9.44 -29.88
CA ALA A 19 -40.98 -9.25 -28.43
C ALA A 19 -42.41 -8.97 -27.95
N ASN A 20 -42.80 -9.57 -26.82
CA ASN A 20 -43.64 -8.91 -25.81
C ASN A 20 -43.72 -9.73 -24.49
N GLY A 21 -43.30 -9.09 -23.39
CA GLY A 21 -44.10 -9.03 -22.14
C GLY A 21 -44.11 -10.18 -21.13
N ASN A 22 -43.14 -10.12 -20.20
CA ASN A 22 -43.31 -10.11 -18.73
C ASN A 22 -43.32 -11.41 -17.86
N SER A 23 -42.40 -11.37 -16.88
CA SER A 23 -42.41 -11.91 -15.49
C SER A 23 -42.36 -13.41 -15.22
N GLY A 24 -41.17 -13.87 -14.81
CA GLY A 24 -40.96 -15.13 -14.09
C GLY A 24 -39.65 -15.09 -13.29
N SER A 25 -39.76 -15.03 -11.96
CA SER A 25 -38.68 -15.03 -10.97
C SER A 25 -38.05 -16.41 -10.79
N GLY A 26 -36.72 -16.49 -10.86
CA GLY A 26 -35.87 -17.65 -10.53
C GLY A 26 -34.46 -17.17 -10.13
N PRO A 27 -33.73 -17.90 -9.27
CA PRO A 27 -32.74 -17.31 -8.37
C PRO A 27 -31.52 -16.78 -9.12
N ALA A 28 -31.03 -15.64 -8.64
CA ALA A 28 -29.80 -15.02 -9.10
C ALA A 28 -28.63 -15.99 -8.89
N GLU A 29 -28.11 -16.54 -9.98
CA GLU A 29 -26.71 -16.97 -10.00
C GLU A 29 -25.87 -15.70 -9.92
N SER A 30 -25.66 -15.23 -8.68
CA SER A 30 -24.72 -14.16 -8.39
C SER A 30 -23.33 -14.74 -8.63
N ALA A 31 -22.87 -14.60 -9.87
CA ALA A 31 -21.51 -14.82 -10.27
C ALA A 31 -20.59 -14.16 -9.23
N CYS A 32 -19.69 -14.95 -8.66
CA CYS A 32 -18.58 -14.45 -7.86
C CYS A 32 -17.90 -13.34 -8.69
N GLY A 33 -17.95 -12.11 -8.19
CA GLY A 33 -17.48 -10.94 -8.92
C GLY A 33 -16.01 -11.07 -9.31
N PRO A 34 -15.58 -10.42 -10.41
CA PRO A 34 -14.19 -10.42 -10.81
C PRO A 34 -13.30 -9.86 -9.69
N ALA A 35 -12.13 -10.50 -9.54
CA ALA A 35 -11.06 -10.14 -8.62
C ALA A 35 -10.74 -8.62 -8.62
N PRO A 36 -10.22 -8.06 -7.51
CA PRO A 36 -9.90 -6.64 -7.41
C PRO A 36 -9.02 -6.17 -8.58
N THR A 37 -9.47 -5.13 -9.26
CA THR A 37 -8.83 -4.54 -10.44
C THR A 37 -7.39 -4.13 -10.13
N PRO A 38 -6.40 -4.46 -10.99
CA PRO A 38 -5.00 -4.16 -10.72
C PRO A 38 -4.75 -2.65 -10.65
N THR A 39 -4.03 -2.24 -9.60
CA THR A 39 -3.37 -0.94 -9.47
C THR A 39 -2.63 -0.61 -10.77
N PRO A 40 -2.86 0.54 -11.43
CA PRO A 40 -2.01 0.89 -12.56
C PRO A 40 -0.55 0.99 -12.09
N SER A 41 0.26 0.14 -12.71
CA SER A 41 1.72 0.02 -12.65
C SER A 41 2.42 1.39 -12.52
N PRO A 42 3.50 1.53 -11.72
CA PRO A 42 4.43 0.45 -11.33
C PRO A 42 4.32 -0.08 -9.89
N TRP A 43 3.33 0.36 -9.10
CA TRP A 43 3.25 0.01 -7.68
C TRP A 43 2.93 -1.47 -7.44
N VAL A 44 3.78 -2.15 -6.68
CA VAL A 44 3.54 -3.50 -6.15
C VAL A 44 2.98 -3.39 -4.74
N SER A 45 2.20 -4.37 -4.30
CA SER A 45 1.55 -4.35 -2.99
C SER A 45 1.56 -5.73 -2.35
N GLN A 46 1.98 -5.81 -1.08
CA GLN A 46 1.95 -7.07 -0.32
C GLN A 46 1.89 -6.80 1.19
N ASP A 47 1.51 -7.84 1.94
CA ASP A 47 1.68 -7.85 3.39
C ASP A 47 3.12 -8.23 3.73
N ILE A 48 3.70 -7.56 4.71
CA ILE A 48 5.03 -7.84 5.22
C ILE A 48 4.90 -8.50 6.59
N GLY A 49 5.57 -9.64 6.75
CA GLY A 49 5.56 -10.43 7.97
C GLY A 49 4.22 -11.09 8.25
N SER A 50 3.96 -11.38 9.53
CA SER A 50 2.75 -12.10 9.95
C SER A 50 1.61 -11.12 10.22
N VAL A 51 0.59 -11.15 9.36
CA VAL A 51 -0.66 -10.40 9.53
C VAL A 51 -1.83 -11.39 9.67
N ALA A 52 -2.76 -11.12 10.59
CA ALA A 52 -3.91 -12.01 10.80
C ALA A 52 -5.06 -11.73 9.81
N ILE A 53 -5.17 -10.50 9.32
CA ILE A 53 -6.14 -10.11 8.29
C ILE A 53 -5.33 -9.61 7.09
N ALA A 54 -5.51 -10.27 5.93
CA ALA A 54 -4.84 -9.88 4.70
C ALA A 54 -5.18 -8.43 4.34
N GLY A 55 -4.15 -7.65 4.01
CA GLY A 55 -4.33 -6.27 3.60
C GLY A 55 -4.76 -6.14 2.14
N SER A 56 -5.14 -4.93 1.75
CA SER A 56 -5.52 -4.60 0.37
C SER A 56 -4.99 -3.25 -0.06
N SER A 57 -4.99 -3.00 -1.37
CA SER A 57 -4.64 -1.69 -1.91
C SER A 57 -5.33 -1.45 -3.23
N THR A 58 -5.81 -0.24 -3.45
CA THR A 58 -6.31 0.23 -4.75
C THR A 58 -5.70 1.58 -5.09
N LEU A 59 -5.61 1.88 -6.38
CA LEU A 59 -5.20 3.20 -6.89
C LEU A 59 -6.24 3.66 -7.89
N ASN A 60 -7.01 4.67 -7.51
CA ASN A 60 -8.09 5.24 -8.32
C ASN A 60 -7.86 6.74 -8.45
N SER A 61 -7.74 7.25 -9.69
CA SER A 61 -7.58 8.68 -9.97
C SER A 61 -6.46 9.37 -9.15
N GLY A 62 -5.32 8.69 -8.98
CA GLY A 62 -4.18 9.23 -8.24
C GLY A 62 -4.28 9.15 -6.71
N VAL A 63 -5.35 8.55 -6.18
CA VAL A 63 -5.53 8.30 -4.75
C VAL A 63 -5.26 6.83 -4.44
N HIS A 64 -4.29 6.57 -3.58
CA HIS A 64 -4.05 5.23 -3.03
C HIS A 64 -4.96 5.02 -1.82
N THR A 65 -5.73 3.94 -1.82
CA THR A 65 -6.40 3.44 -0.61
C THR A 65 -5.68 2.18 -0.17
N VAL A 66 -5.14 2.17 1.04
CA VAL A 66 -4.32 1.07 1.56
C VAL A 66 -4.89 0.62 2.89
N THR A 67 -5.19 -0.67 2.98
CA THR A 67 -5.71 -1.31 4.19
C THR A 67 -4.68 -2.30 4.71
N GLY A 68 -4.29 -2.17 5.98
CA GLY A 68 -3.32 -3.04 6.62
C GLY A 68 -3.75 -3.49 8.01
N SER A 69 -3.53 -4.77 8.28
CA SER A 69 -3.48 -5.33 9.64
C SER A 69 -2.03 -5.38 10.13
N GLY A 70 -1.79 -6.07 11.24
CA GLY A 70 -0.46 -6.37 11.77
C GLY A 70 -0.25 -5.86 13.19
N ALA A 71 0.58 -6.59 13.94
CA ALA A 71 0.84 -6.29 15.34
C ALA A 71 1.58 -4.95 15.52
N ASP A 72 2.66 -4.72 14.75
CA ASP A 72 3.34 -3.43 14.67
C ASP A 72 4.44 -3.41 13.59
N ILE A 73 4.97 -2.24 13.26
CA ILE A 73 6.26 -2.01 12.60
C ILE A 73 7.25 -1.51 13.67
N TRP A 74 7.66 -2.40 14.58
CA TRP A 74 8.47 -1.99 15.73
C TRP A 74 9.50 -3.02 16.16
N GLY A 75 9.08 -4.14 16.74
CA GLY A 75 9.94 -5.12 17.41
C GLY A 75 10.94 -5.82 16.47
N THR A 76 11.20 -7.11 16.71
CA THR A 76 12.17 -7.86 15.90
C THR A 76 11.65 -8.24 14.50
N ALA A 77 10.33 -8.16 14.30
CA ALA A 77 9.66 -8.40 13.02
C ALA A 77 8.48 -7.43 12.84
N ASP A 78 8.28 -6.97 11.62
CA ASP A 78 7.20 -6.10 11.19
C ASP A 78 5.95 -6.91 10.81
N GLY A 79 4.78 -6.34 11.02
CA GLY A 79 3.48 -6.79 10.49
C GLY A 79 2.70 -5.60 9.95
N PHE A 80 2.57 -5.48 8.63
CA PHE A 80 1.89 -4.34 7.98
C PHE A 80 1.61 -4.56 6.48
N ARG A 81 0.86 -3.64 5.85
CA ARG A 81 0.68 -3.56 4.39
C ARG A 81 1.68 -2.59 3.76
N PHE A 82 2.36 -3.02 2.70
CA PHE A 82 3.32 -2.19 1.97
C PHE A 82 2.97 -2.07 0.48
N VAL A 83 2.84 -0.84 -0.02
CA VAL A 83 2.67 -0.51 -1.43
C VAL A 83 3.92 0.20 -1.91
N TYR A 84 4.68 -0.37 -2.84
CA TYR A 84 6.08 0.01 -3.04
C TYR A 84 6.60 -0.07 -4.47
N LEU A 85 7.75 0.57 -4.67
CA LEU A 85 8.61 0.55 -5.86
C LEU A 85 10.05 0.20 -5.44
N PRO A 86 10.87 -0.38 -6.34
CA PRO A 86 12.32 -0.44 -6.11
C PRO A 86 12.93 0.96 -6.17
N LEU A 87 13.93 1.21 -5.32
CA LEU A 87 14.74 2.44 -5.28
C LEU A 87 16.23 2.07 -5.23
N THR A 88 17.01 2.62 -6.15
CA THR A 88 18.47 2.41 -6.18
C THR A 88 19.19 3.71 -5.82
N GLY A 89 20.01 3.66 -4.77
CA GLY A 89 20.81 4.80 -4.33
C GLY A 89 19.97 5.82 -3.55
N ASN A 90 20.16 7.09 -3.89
CA ASN A 90 19.45 8.21 -3.26
C ASN A 90 17.99 8.26 -3.72
N GLY A 91 17.17 8.98 -2.96
CA GLY A 91 15.82 9.27 -3.40
C GLY A 91 14.96 9.88 -2.32
N THR A 92 13.80 10.37 -2.71
CA THR A 92 12.80 10.96 -1.83
C THR A 92 11.44 10.35 -2.13
N VAL A 93 10.70 10.03 -1.07
CA VAL A 93 9.28 9.70 -1.15
C VAL A 93 8.48 10.72 -0.37
N THR A 94 7.41 11.22 -0.99
CA THR A 94 6.47 12.16 -0.39
C THR A 94 5.05 11.65 -0.58
N ALA A 95 4.19 11.83 0.41
CA ALA A 95 2.76 11.62 0.27
C ALA A 95 1.98 12.57 1.18
N ARG A 96 0.75 12.90 0.78
CA ARG A 96 -0.25 13.46 1.67
C ARG A 96 -1.12 12.32 2.18
N VAL A 97 -1.06 12.03 3.48
CA VAL A 97 -2.01 11.11 4.12
C VAL A 97 -3.30 11.90 4.32
N THR A 98 -4.37 11.54 3.60
CA THR A 98 -5.62 12.30 3.58
C THR A 98 -6.61 11.83 4.64
N SER A 99 -6.64 10.53 4.94
CA SER A 99 -7.43 9.95 6.02
C SER A 99 -6.80 8.67 6.54
N GLN A 100 -7.19 8.27 7.75
CA GLN A 100 -6.79 7.02 8.38
C GLN A 100 -7.88 6.55 9.36
N THR A 101 -8.30 5.28 9.30
CA THR A 101 -9.04 4.65 10.39
C THR A 101 -8.07 4.17 11.47
N LYS A 102 -8.44 4.35 12.74
CA LYS A 102 -7.49 4.30 13.86
C LYS A 102 -7.97 3.30 14.93
N PRO A 103 -7.95 1.99 14.65
CA PRO A 103 -8.35 0.98 15.63
C PRO A 103 -7.46 0.98 16.88
N ASP A 104 -6.26 1.55 16.80
CA ASP A 104 -5.33 1.73 17.91
C ASP A 104 -4.68 3.12 17.85
N VAL A 105 -4.29 3.66 19.00
CA VAL A 105 -3.61 4.97 19.10
C VAL A 105 -2.24 5.00 18.40
N TRP A 106 -1.66 3.83 18.16
CA TRP A 106 -0.43 3.59 17.42
C TRP A 106 -0.64 2.93 16.06
N SER A 107 -1.88 2.86 15.53
CA SER A 107 -2.08 2.59 14.10
C SER A 107 -1.26 3.58 13.28
N LYS A 108 -0.60 3.15 12.21
CA LYS A 108 0.36 3.99 11.46
C LYS A 108 -0.01 4.06 9.99
N ALA A 109 0.10 5.25 9.41
CA ALA A 109 0.00 5.47 7.98
C ALA A 109 1.07 6.47 7.53
N GLY A 110 1.79 6.18 6.45
CA GLY A 110 2.79 7.11 5.94
C GLY A 110 3.69 6.53 4.86
N VAL A 111 4.89 7.08 4.75
CA VAL A 111 5.89 6.71 3.74
C VAL A 111 7.11 6.06 4.39
N MET A 112 7.71 5.11 3.68
CA MET A 112 8.81 4.27 4.17
C MET A 112 9.85 4.03 3.08
N ILE A 113 11.13 4.01 3.47
CA ILE A 113 12.21 3.34 2.74
C ILE A 113 12.67 2.15 3.58
N ARG A 114 12.65 0.95 3.02
CA ARG A 114 13.09 -0.29 3.67
C ARG A 114 14.09 -1.05 2.81
N GLU A 115 15.06 -1.68 3.45
CA GLU A 115 16.16 -2.33 2.74
C GLU A 115 15.71 -3.57 1.96
N SER A 116 14.82 -4.36 2.54
CA SER A 116 14.32 -5.59 1.92
C SER A 116 12.86 -5.83 2.29
N LEU A 117 12.25 -6.83 1.66
CA LEU A 117 10.87 -7.25 1.95
C LEU A 117 10.77 -8.23 3.13
N ALA A 118 11.90 -8.59 3.77
CA ALA A 118 11.90 -9.43 4.96
C ALA A 118 11.30 -8.70 6.16
N ALA A 119 10.55 -9.40 7.01
CA ALA A 119 9.86 -8.80 8.16
C ALA A 119 10.79 -8.09 9.16
N ASN A 120 12.06 -8.48 9.21
CA ASN A 120 13.05 -7.92 10.15
C ASN A 120 13.95 -6.84 9.53
N ALA A 121 13.63 -6.35 8.33
CA ALA A 121 14.51 -5.47 7.56
C ALA A 121 14.78 -4.12 8.26
N ARG A 122 15.95 -3.54 7.95
CA ARG A 122 16.23 -2.13 8.26
C ARG A 122 15.24 -1.25 7.51
N HIS A 123 14.75 -0.20 8.17
CA HIS A 123 13.80 0.74 7.57
C HIS A 123 13.91 2.12 8.20
N VAL A 124 13.39 3.12 7.48
CA VAL A 124 13.07 4.45 7.99
C VAL A 124 11.71 4.84 7.43
N MET A 125 10.84 5.34 8.30
CA MET A 125 9.51 5.80 7.91
C MET A 125 9.14 7.11 8.58
N ALA A 126 8.32 7.88 7.87
CA ALA A 126 7.62 9.06 8.36
C ALA A 126 6.12 8.75 8.33
N VAL A 127 5.50 8.70 9.50
CA VAL A 127 4.11 8.24 9.68
C VAL A 127 3.31 9.17 10.56
N VAL A 128 2.01 9.28 10.29
CA VAL A 128 1.03 9.75 11.27
C VAL A 128 0.48 8.54 12.02
N SER A 129 0.32 8.70 13.34
CA SER A 129 -0.23 7.68 14.21
C SER A 129 -1.72 7.92 14.51
N GLY A 130 -2.40 6.94 15.10
CA GLY A 130 -3.80 7.06 15.48
C GLY A 130 -4.09 8.24 16.40
N SER A 131 -3.28 8.45 17.44
CA SER A 131 -3.45 9.59 18.36
C SER A 131 -2.15 10.09 19.01
N ASN A 132 -0.98 9.60 18.58
CA ASN A 132 0.32 9.94 19.15
C ASN A 132 1.16 10.88 18.25
N GLY A 133 0.49 11.60 17.33
CA GLY A 133 1.12 12.58 16.45
C GLY A 133 1.85 11.98 15.24
N VAL A 134 2.71 12.80 14.65
CA VAL A 134 3.56 12.41 13.50
C VAL A 134 4.92 11.98 14.02
N ARG A 135 5.44 10.88 13.48
CA ARG A 135 6.64 10.21 13.99
C ARG A 135 7.59 9.87 12.87
N MET A 136 8.88 9.96 13.18
CA MET A 136 9.92 9.22 12.49
C MET A 136 10.15 7.92 13.26
N GLN A 137 10.13 6.79 12.57
CA GLN A 137 10.49 5.51 13.16
C GLN A 137 11.47 4.79 12.25
N TYR A 138 12.42 4.06 12.85
CA TYR A 138 13.47 3.41 12.08
C TYR A 138 14.04 2.18 12.79
N ARG A 139 14.56 1.24 12.00
CA ARG A 139 15.35 0.10 12.48
C ARG A 139 16.74 0.18 11.85
N SER A 140 17.77 0.40 12.69
CA SER A 140 19.17 0.53 12.26
C SER A 140 19.87 -0.80 12.02
N THR A 141 19.48 -1.86 12.74
CA THR A 141 20.03 -3.21 12.62
C THR A 141 18.91 -4.20 12.35
N ALA A 142 19.07 -5.04 11.32
CA ALA A 142 18.06 -6.05 10.99
C ALA A 142 17.76 -6.96 12.19
N GLY A 143 16.50 -7.20 12.48
CA GLY A 143 16.04 -8.00 13.63
C GLY A 143 16.13 -7.33 14.99
N SER A 144 16.63 -6.09 15.10
CA SER A 144 16.56 -5.31 16.34
C SER A 144 15.22 -4.58 16.48
N SER A 145 14.90 -4.12 17.70
CA SER A 145 13.77 -3.20 17.90
C SER A 145 14.00 -1.90 17.14
N SER A 146 12.91 -1.31 16.67
CA SER A 146 12.90 0.03 16.09
C SER A 146 13.08 1.09 17.17
N SER A 147 13.48 2.28 16.74
CA SER A 147 13.59 3.51 17.51
C SER A 147 12.65 4.56 16.94
N ASP A 148 12.36 5.58 17.74
CA ASP A 148 11.41 6.64 17.41
C ASP A 148 12.01 8.03 17.65
N ILE A 149 11.68 8.98 16.79
CA ILE A 149 11.90 10.41 16.99
C ILE A 149 10.54 11.09 16.79
N SER A 150 10.12 11.86 17.79
CA SER A 150 8.87 12.62 17.73
C SER A 150 8.95 13.69 16.65
N GLY A 151 8.00 13.67 15.71
CA GLY A 151 7.76 14.80 14.82
C GLY A 151 6.95 15.91 15.48
N GLY A 152 6.28 15.62 16.61
CA GLY A 152 5.34 16.51 17.31
C GLY A 152 3.88 16.08 17.12
N SER A 153 2.95 16.83 17.72
CA SER A 153 1.51 16.63 17.53
C SER A 153 1.10 16.84 16.06
N GLY A 154 0.03 16.19 15.64
CA GLY A 154 -0.51 16.29 14.29
C GLY A 154 -1.46 15.14 13.99
N ASP A 155 -2.35 15.36 13.02
CA ASP A 155 -3.32 14.37 12.55
C ASP A 155 -3.51 14.49 11.03
N VAL A 156 -4.18 13.54 10.41
CA VAL A 156 -4.63 13.62 9.01
C VAL A 156 -5.64 14.77 8.83
N PRO A 157 -5.59 15.49 7.68
CA PRO A 157 -4.64 15.31 6.60
C PRO A 157 -3.26 15.90 6.92
N VAL A 158 -2.19 15.17 6.58
CA VAL A 158 -0.81 15.62 6.82
C VAL A 158 0.12 15.11 5.72
N TRP A 159 1.10 15.92 5.35
CA TRP A 159 2.16 15.53 4.43
C TRP A 159 3.33 14.93 5.19
N VAL A 160 3.87 13.84 4.66
CA VAL A 160 5.03 13.14 5.19
C VAL A 160 6.04 12.89 4.07
N ARG A 161 7.33 12.91 4.43
CA ARG A 161 8.44 12.71 3.50
C ARG A 161 9.59 11.97 4.16
N VAL A 162 10.23 11.07 3.41
CA VAL A 162 11.56 10.54 3.72
C VAL A 162 12.49 10.84 2.55
N THR A 163 13.67 11.39 2.84
CA THR A 163 14.77 11.60 1.88
C THR A 163 15.96 10.76 2.30
N ARG A 164 16.54 10.03 1.34
CA ARG A 164 17.77 9.26 1.48
C ARG A 164 18.89 9.92 0.68
N SER A 165 20.02 10.15 1.33
CA SER A 165 21.29 10.57 0.72
C SER A 165 22.42 9.69 1.27
N GLY A 166 22.90 8.75 0.46
CA GLY A 166 23.80 7.67 0.88
C GLY A 166 23.15 6.80 1.96
N ASN A 167 23.75 6.83 3.15
CA ASN A 167 23.23 6.15 4.34
C ASN A 167 22.44 7.09 5.27
N THR A 168 22.35 8.37 4.94
CA THR A 168 21.62 9.35 5.75
C THR A 168 20.17 9.41 5.30
N PHE A 169 19.26 9.24 6.25
CA PHE A 169 17.82 9.35 6.05
C PHE A 169 17.28 10.49 6.89
N THR A 170 16.57 11.41 6.25
CA THR A 170 15.93 12.55 6.91
C THR A 170 14.44 12.51 6.64
N THR A 171 13.65 12.70 7.69
CA THR A 171 12.20 12.70 7.61
C THR A 171 11.63 14.08 7.86
N TYR A 172 10.52 14.37 7.19
CA TYR A 172 9.84 15.65 7.28
C TYR A 172 8.33 15.46 7.36
N ARG A 173 7.67 16.49 7.89
CA ARG A 173 6.23 16.66 7.83
C ARG A 173 5.86 18.03 7.31
N SER A 174 4.65 18.19 6.81
CA SER A 174 4.12 19.47 6.38
C SER A 174 2.59 19.50 6.49
N ALA A 175 2.02 20.68 6.75
CA ALA A 175 0.58 20.90 6.73
C ALA A 175 0.05 21.23 5.32
N ASP A 176 0.89 21.87 4.49
CA ASP A 176 0.52 22.46 3.18
C ASP A 176 1.20 21.77 2.00
N GLY A 177 2.22 20.94 2.23
CA GLY A 177 3.05 20.31 1.20
C GLY A 177 4.15 21.23 0.63
N VAL A 178 4.24 22.46 1.14
CA VAL A 178 5.16 23.52 0.68
C VAL A 178 6.20 23.83 1.74
N THR A 179 5.75 24.09 2.97
CA THR A 179 6.61 24.38 4.12
C THR A 179 6.88 23.10 4.89
N TRP A 180 8.14 22.67 4.93
CA TRP A 180 8.53 21.39 5.52
C TRP A 180 9.24 21.58 6.86
N THR A 181 8.76 20.88 7.89
CA THR A 181 9.44 20.77 9.18
C THR A 181 10.19 19.44 9.24
N GLN A 182 11.51 19.49 9.46
CA GLN A 182 12.29 18.29 9.70
C GLN A 182 11.90 17.66 11.04
N MET A 183 11.64 16.36 11.05
CA MET A 183 11.35 15.61 12.27
C MET A 183 12.62 15.00 12.86
N GLY A 184 13.48 14.41 12.01
CA GLY A 184 14.72 13.79 12.47
C GLY A 184 15.60 13.34 11.30
N SER A 185 16.86 13.04 11.61
CA SER A 185 17.82 12.46 10.68
C SER A 185 18.60 11.34 11.37
N THR A 186 18.90 10.27 10.64
CA THR A 186 19.66 9.11 11.14
C THR A 186 20.54 8.53 10.04
N SER A 187 21.66 7.92 10.42
CA SER A 187 22.54 7.22 9.50
C SER A 187 22.39 5.71 9.68
N ILE A 188 21.94 5.02 8.63
CA ILE A 188 21.73 3.58 8.61
C ILE A 188 22.40 3.03 7.35
N ALA A 189 23.35 2.12 7.53
CA ALA A 189 24.00 1.44 6.41
C ALA A 189 23.03 0.46 5.74
N MET A 190 22.42 0.87 4.62
CA MET A 190 21.61 0.02 3.76
C MET A 190 22.32 -0.23 2.43
N GLY A 191 22.05 -1.37 1.80
CA GLY A 191 22.43 -1.61 0.41
C GLY A 191 21.89 -0.53 -0.54
N SER A 192 22.48 -0.40 -1.73
CA SER A 192 22.03 0.57 -2.74
C SER A 192 20.63 0.24 -3.24
N ALA A 193 20.31 -1.05 -3.44
CA ALA A 193 18.97 -1.52 -3.77
C ALA A 193 18.09 -1.58 -2.51
N THR A 194 16.97 -0.85 -2.55
CA THR A 194 15.98 -0.75 -1.48
C THR A 194 14.57 -0.68 -2.06
N TYR A 195 13.57 -0.61 -1.19
CA TYR A 195 12.18 -0.42 -1.56
C TYR A 195 11.63 0.83 -0.90
N VAL A 196 10.80 1.57 -1.63
CA VAL A 196 10.23 2.84 -1.21
C VAL A 196 8.73 2.86 -1.46
N GLY A 197 7.94 3.38 -0.52
CA GLY A 197 6.50 3.45 -0.71
C GLY A 197 5.67 3.76 0.51
N LEU A 198 4.41 3.33 0.47
CA LEU A 198 3.38 3.59 1.47
C LEU A 198 3.28 2.41 2.46
N ALA A 199 3.25 2.70 3.75
CA ALA A 199 3.16 1.71 4.82
C ALA A 199 1.92 1.98 5.69
N VAL A 200 1.13 0.94 5.95
CA VAL A 200 -0.05 0.99 6.83
C VAL A 200 -0.09 -0.22 7.77
N THR A 201 -0.23 0.04 9.07
CA THR A 201 -0.51 -0.99 10.08
C THR A 201 -1.62 -0.53 11.02
N SER A 202 -2.45 -1.46 11.47
CA SER A 202 -3.47 -1.25 12.50
C SER A 202 -2.88 -1.19 13.90
N HIS A 203 -1.66 -1.67 14.12
CA HIS A 203 -1.10 -1.92 15.46
C HIS A 203 -1.90 -2.95 16.27
N THR A 204 -2.64 -3.81 15.57
CA THR A 204 -3.38 -4.93 16.15
C THR A 204 -3.74 -5.93 15.07
N ASN A 205 -3.58 -7.22 15.35
CA ASN A 205 -4.01 -8.27 14.43
C ASN A 205 -5.53 -8.51 14.44
N SER A 206 -6.28 -7.90 15.37
CA SER A 206 -7.73 -8.10 15.49
C SER A 206 -8.56 -7.15 14.60
N ALA A 207 -7.92 -6.19 13.95
CA ALA A 207 -8.58 -5.20 13.10
C ALA A 207 -7.64 -4.72 11.98
N THR A 208 -8.17 -3.89 11.10
CA THR A 208 -7.42 -3.23 10.02
C THR A 208 -7.48 -1.71 10.16
N SER A 209 -6.40 -1.03 9.80
CA SER A 209 -6.38 0.41 9.54
C SER A 209 -6.42 0.63 8.03
N THR A 210 -7.30 1.51 7.58
CA THR A 210 -7.41 1.94 6.17
C THR A 210 -6.99 3.39 6.09
N ALA A 211 -5.99 3.67 5.26
CA ALA A 211 -5.53 5.02 5.00
C ALA A 211 -5.66 5.37 3.52
N THR A 212 -5.95 6.64 3.25
CA THR A 212 -5.94 7.20 1.90
C THR A 212 -4.76 8.14 1.74
N PHE A 213 -4.14 8.10 0.56
CA PHE A 213 -2.99 8.92 0.21
C PHE A 213 -3.22 9.61 -1.12
N SER A 214 -2.93 10.90 -1.18
CA SER A 214 -2.87 11.67 -2.42
C SER A 214 -1.47 12.22 -2.64
N ASN A 215 -1.20 12.69 -3.87
CA ASN A 215 0.05 13.37 -4.22
C ASN A 215 1.30 12.54 -3.86
N VAL A 216 1.22 11.22 -4.07
CA VAL A 216 2.33 10.31 -3.83
C VAL A 216 3.38 10.52 -4.93
N THR A 217 4.59 10.87 -4.53
CA THR A 217 5.72 11.06 -5.45
C THR A 217 6.96 10.34 -4.94
N VAL A 218 7.70 9.73 -5.87
CA VAL A 218 9.01 9.12 -5.64
C VAL A 218 9.97 9.71 -6.67
N THR A 219 11.08 10.28 -6.21
CA THR A 219 12.13 10.83 -7.07
C THR A 219 13.49 10.24 -6.68
N PRO A 220 14.33 9.82 -7.64
CA PRO A 220 15.74 9.49 -7.38
C PRO A 220 16.56 10.67 -6.85
#